data_AF-A0A537J956-F1
#
_entry.id   AF-A0A537J956-F1
#
_cell.length_a   1.000
_cell.length_b   1.000
_cell.length_c   1.000
_cell.angle_alpha   90.00
_cell.angle_beta   90.00
_cell.angle_gamma   90.00
#
_symmetry.space_group_name_H-M   'P 1'
#
loop_
_entity.id
_entity.type
_entity.pdbx_description
1 polymer ?
#
loop_
_entity_poly.entity_id
_entity_poly.type
_entity_poly.pdbx_seq_one_letter_code
_entity_poly.pdbx_strand_id
1 'polypeptide(L)' 'MAVPVAAEQDVRDRRGQPVGTGDLVRVEGLGDPAEVQTIDPRYGVMVVLVPGRAGKMGRMVRAQEVERLSQPDHR' A
#
# COMPACT_ATOMS: atom_id res chain seq x y z
N MET A 1 -7.48 14.13 -27.12
CA MET A 1 -8.34 14.22 -25.91
C MET A 1 -7.50 13.76 -24.73
N ALA A 2 -7.19 14.67 -23.80
CA ALA A 2 -6.51 14.29 -22.56
C ALA A 2 -7.54 13.59 -21.67
N VAL A 3 -7.33 12.30 -21.41
CA VAL A 3 -8.11 11.57 -20.41
C VAL A 3 -7.74 12.21 -19.07
N PRO A 4 -8.69 12.69 -18.25
CA PRO A 4 -8.37 13.11 -16.91
C PRO A 4 -7.83 11.87 -16.19
N VAL A 5 -6.52 11.83 -15.96
CA VAL A 5 -5.92 10.90 -15.01
C VAL A 5 -6.60 11.22 -13.70
N ALA A 6 -7.44 10.30 -13.20
CA ALA A 6 -8.11 10.46 -11.93
C ALA A 6 -7.04 10.88 -10.91
N ALA A 7 -7.22 12.09 -10.37
CA ALA A 7 -6.36 12.62 -9.32
C ALA A 7 -6.14 11.52 -8.29
N GLU A 8 -4.88 11.29 -7.92
CA GLU A 8 -4.44 10.38 -6.87
C GLU A 8 -5.46 10.43 -5.73
N GLN A 9 -6.31 9.41 -5.66
CA GLN A 9 -7.29 9.34 -4.60
C GLN A 9 -6.51 8.97 -3.35
N ASP A 10 -6.32 9.96 -2.46
CA ASP A 10 -5.54 9.89 -1.23
C ASP A 10 -6.01 8.74 -0.32
N VAL A 11 -5.52 7.53 -0.58
CA VAL A 11 -5.67 6.41 0.34
C VAL A 11 -4.72 6.64 1.50
N ARG A 12 -5.29 6.70 2.70
CA ARG A 12 -4.54 6.97 3.92
C ARG A 12 -4.47 5.74 4.80
N ASP A 13 -3.29 5.49 5.37
CA ASP A 13 -3.06 4.41 6.31
C ASP A 13 -3.79 4.64 7.64
N ARG A 14 -3.62 3.72 8.61
CA ARG A 14 -4.23 3.85 9.95
C ARG A 14 -3.80 5.10 10.73
N ARG A 15 -2.69 5.74 10.34
CA ARG A 15 -2.15 6.97 10.95
C ARG A 15 -2.52 8.23 10.16
N GLY A 16 -3.32 8.10 9.10
CA GLY A 16 -3.68 9.20 8.23
C GLY A 16 -2.59 9.61 7.23
N GLN A 17 -1.53 8.81 7.07
CA GLN A 17 -0.47 9.08 6.11
C GLN A 17 -0.88 8.62 4.71
N PRO A 18 -0.57 9.38 3.65
CA PRO A 18 -0.83 8.94 2.29
C PRO A 18 0.01 7.69 1.96
N VAL A 19 -0.63 6.73 1.32
CA VAL A 19 0.00 5.48 0.84
C VAL A 19 -0.09 5.44 -0.68
N GLY A 20 1.06 5.19 -1.32
CA GLY A 20 1.18 4.98 -2.76
C GLY A 20 1.69 3.59 -3.11
N THR A 21 1.61 3.25 -4.39
CA THR A 21 2.28 2.07 -4.94
C THR A 21 3.80 2.19 -4.75
N GLY A 22 4.47 1.11 -4.37
CA GLY A 22 5.89 1.05 -4.05
C GLY A 22 6.24 1.39 -2.60
N ASP A 23 5.29 1.91 -1.82
CA ASP A 23 5.50 2.11 -0.39
C ASP A 23 5.67 0.78 0.34
N LEU A 24 6.57 0.76 1.31
CA LEU A 24 6.66 -0.32 2.28
C LEU A 24 5.68 -0.06 3.41
N VAL A 25 4.86 -1.06 3.72
CA VAL A 25 3.86 -0.98 4.78
C VAL A 25 4.00 -2.14 5.74
N ARG A 26 3.73 -1.88 7.01
CA ARG A 26 3.49 -2.93 8.01
C ARG A 26 2.01 -3.26 8.01
N VAL A 27 1.68 -4.54 7.87
CA VAL A 27 0.31 -5.04 7.93
C VAL A 27 0.14 -5.84 9.21
N GLU A 28 -0.98 -5.65 9.89
CA GLU A 28 -1.31 -6.44 11.07
C GLU A 28 -1.39 -7.95 10.75
N GLY A 29 -0.70 -8.76 11.55
CA GLY A 29 -0.59 -10.20 11.35
C GLY A 29 0.40 -10.62 10.25
N LEU A 30 1.18 -9.71 9.66
CA LEU A 30 2.40 -10.03 8.92
C LEU A 30 3.62 -9.75 9.78
N GLY A 31 4.59 -10.68 9.80
CA GLY A 31 5.85 -10.50 10.52
C GLY A 31 6.79 -9.51 9.83
N ASP A 32 6.82 -9.55 8.49
CA ASP A 32 7.68 -8.71 7.68
C ASP A 32 6.90 -7.57 6.99
N PRO A 33 7.56 -6.43 6.70
CA PRO A 33 7.03 -5.39 5.84
C PRO A 33 6.64 -5.94 4.46
N ALA A 34 5.59 -5.35 3.88
CA ALA A 34 5.09 -5.70 2.56
C ALA A 34 5.10 -4.48 1.64
N GLU A 35 5.32 -4.68 0.35
CA GLU A 35 5.33 -3.61 -0.65
C GLU A 35 3.95 -3.46 -1.28
N VAL A 36 3.45 -2.22 -1.38
CA VAL A 36 2.18 -1.93 -2.04
C VAL A 36 2.34 -2.04 -3.55
N GLN A 37 1.58 -2.94 -4.19
CA GLN A 37 1.61 -3.11 -5.66
C GLN A 37 0.47 -2.40 -6.38
N THR A 38 -0.69 -2.34 -5.75
CA THR A 38 -1.89 -1.76 -6.36
C THR A 38 -2.80 -1.21 -5.28
N ILE A 39 -3.47 -0.11 -5.59
CA ILE A 39 -4.44 0.54 -4.72
C ILE A 39 -5.77 0.60 -5.49
N ASP A 40 -6.84 0.13 -4.86
CA ASP A 40 -8.21 0.41 -5.28
C ASP A 40 -8.80 1.45 -4.32
N PRO A 41 -8.75 2.73 -4.70
CA PRO A 41 -9.16 3.82 -3.83
C PRO A 41 -10.67 3.90 -3.63
N ARG A 42 -11.48 3.28 -4.51
CA ARG A 42 -12.94 3.25 -4.37
C ARG A 42 -13.36 2.53 -3.10
N TYR A 43 -12.58 1.53 -2.69
CA TYR A 43 -12.84 0.73 -1.50
C TYR A 43 -11.79 0.91 -0.40
N GLY A 44 -10.78 1.76 -0.62
CA GLY A 44 -9.67 1.94 0.32
C GLY A 44 -8.90 0.65 0.59
N VAL A 45 -8.77 -0.21 -0.43
CA VAL A 45 -8.04 -1.49 -0.34
C VAL A 45 -6.78 -1.44 -1.19
N MET A 46 -5.79 -2.23 -0.81
CA MET A 46 -4.54 -2.35 -1.53
C MET A 46 -4.07 -3.80 -1.58
N VAL A 47 -3.31 -4.13 -2.62
CA VAL A 47 -2.63 -5.41 -2.75
C VAL A 47 -1.18 -5.22 -2.34
N VAL A 48 -0.73 -5.97 -1.35
CA VAL A 48 0.66 -5.94 -0.88
C VAL A 48 1.38 -7.25 -1.17
N LEU A 49 2.68 -7.18 -1.47
CA LEU A 49 3.54 -8.35 -1.60
C LEU A 49 4.29 -8.63 -0.31
N VAL A 50 4.12 -9.86 0.20
CA VAL A 50 4.80 -10.33 1.40
C VAL A 50 6.10 -11.03 0.98
N PRO A 51 7.28 -10.56 1.42
CA PRO A 51 8.55 -11.22 1.12
C PRO A 51 8.64 -12.61 1.77
N GLY A 52 9.42 -13.51 1.18
CA GLY A 52 9.70 -14.84 1.75
C GLY A 52 8.59 -15.89 1.59
N ARG A 53 7.39 -15.53 1.12
CA ARG A 53 6.36 -16.51 0.76
C ARG A 53 6.57 -16.98 -0.67
N ALA A 54 7.05 -18.23 -0.83
CA ALA A 54 7.18 -18.84 -2.15
C ALA A 54 5.80 -18.94 -2.82
N GLY A 55 5.65 -18.28 -3.98
CA GLY A 55 4.37 -18.06 -4.63
C GLY A 55 3.86 -16.65 -4.35
N LYS A 56 3.79 -15.81 -5.39
CA LYS A 56 3.34 -14.42 -5.37
C LYS A 56 1.87 -14.30 -4.93
N MET A 57 1.55 -14.55 -3.66
CA MET A 57 0.22 -14.21 -3.13
C MET A 57 0.26 -12.78 -2.64
N GLY A 58 -0.09 -11.87 -3.54
CA GLY A 58 -0.51 -10.54 -3.13
C GLY A 58 -1.65 -10.66 -2.13
N ARG A 59 -1.54 -9.98 -0.99
CA ARG A 59 -2.58 -9.95 0.04
C ARG A 59 -3.40 -8.69 -0.15
N MET A 60 -4.71 -8.86 -0.28
CA MET A 60 -5.63 -7.73 -0.23
C MET A 60 -5.80 -7.30 1.24
N VAL A 61 -5.55 -6.02 1.50
CA VAL A 61 -5.62 -5.41 2.84
C VAL A 61 -6.31 -4.07 2.74
N ARG A 62 -6.95 -3.63 3.83
CA ARG A 62 -7.54 -2.28 3.89
C ARG A 62 -6.48 -1.28 4.30
N ALA A 63 -6.61 -0.04 3.85
CA ALA A 63 -5.68 1.03 4.23
C ALA A 63 -5.62 1.26 5.77
N GLN A 64 -6.77 1.11 6.44
CA GLN A 64 -6.86 1.18 7.91
C GLN A 64 -6.16 0.02 8.65
N GLU A 65 -5.78 -1.05 7.95
CA GLU A 65 -5.06 -2.19 8.51
C GLU A 65 -3.54 -2.08 8.31
N VAL A 66 -3.09 -1.07 7.56
CA VAL A 66 -1.67 -0.86 7.27
C VAL A 66 -1.12 0.34 8.00
N GLU A 67 0.19 0.33 8.22
CA GLU A 67 0.98 1.45 8.70
C GLU A 67 2.13 1.65 7.72
N ARG A 68 2.20 2.82 7.08
CA ARG A 68 3.29 3.16 6.17
C ARG A 68 4.60 3.26 6.92
N LEU A 69 5.59 2.51 6.46
CA LEU A 69 6.96 2.66 6.91
C LEU A 69 7.55 3.80 6.06
N SER A 70 7.93 4.89 6.72
CA SER A 70 8.69 5.95 6.08
C SER A 70 9.92 5.31 5.42
N GLN A 71 10.01 5.33 4.09
CA GLN A 71 11.30 5.03 3.46
C GLN A 71 12.28 6.09 3.97
N PRO A 72 13.53 5.71 4.34
CA PRO A 72 14.54 6.72 4.60
C PRO A 72 14.69 7.53 3.31
N ASP A 73 14.49 8.85 3.44
CA ASP A 73 14.76 9.83 2.38
C ASP A 73 16.13 9.53 1.76
N HIS A 74 16.16 8.91 0.58
CA HIS A 74 17.33 8.98 -0.28
C HIS A 74 17.26 10.32 -1.01
N ARG A 75 17.63 11.38 -0.27
CA ARG A 75 18.11 12.64 -0.87
C ARG A 75 19.50 12.47 -1.44
#